data_AF-A0A0F8VUY4-F1
#
_entry.id   AF-A0A0F8VUY4-F1
#
_cell.length_a   1.000
_cell.length_b   1.000
_cell.length_c   1.000
_cell.angle_alpha   90.00
_cell.angle_beta   90.00
_cell.angle_gamma   90.00
#
_symmetry.space_group_name_H-M   'P 1'
#
loop_
_entity.id
_entity.type
_entity.pdbx_description
1 polymer ?
#
loop_
_entity_poly.entity_id
_entity_poly.type
_entity_poly.pdbx_seq_one_letter_code
_entity_poly.pdbx_strand_id
1 'polypeptide(L)'
;CCPVDVMKKSARGIIGLWSEAMKRQNIRNLICSHHVLMRENLSRFIREGIEKGEIQSDLDPEAVAGFFIAILSGLEVQLALIDGFDKLLLVYHSLII
;
A
#
# COMPACT_ATOMS: atom_id res chain seq x y z
N CYS A 1 15.22 -0.26 -11.98
CA CYS A 1 14.72 0.39 -10.75
C CYS A 1 14.24 1.81 -11.07
N CYS A 2 13.07 2.20 -10.58
CA CYS A 2 12.57 3.57 -10.68
C CYS A 2 13.42 4.49 -9.77
N PRO A 3 13.85 5.69 -10.20
CA PRO A 3 14.58 6.61 -9.33
C PRO A 3 13.75 7.00 -8.10
N VAL A 4 14.38 7.10 -6.93
CA VAL A 4 13.67 7.36 -5.66
C VAL A 4 12.94 8.70 -5.68
N ASP A 5 13.48 9.71 -6.36
CA ASP A 5 12.82 11.00 -6.52
C ASP A 5 11.50 10.92 -7.31
N VAL A 6 11.43 10.01 -8.28
CA VAL A 6 10.19 9.75 -9.04
C VAL A 6 9.16 9.11 -8.12
N MET A 7 9.58 8.16 -7.26
CA MET A 7 8.70 7.54 -6.28
C MET A 7 8.20 8.54 -5.23
N LYS A 8 9.08 9.42 -4.72
CA LYS A 8 8.69 10.51 -3.80
C LYS A 8 7.68 11.47 -4.44
N LYS A 9 7.91 11.86 -5.70
CA LYS A 9 6.97 12.72 -6.44
C LYS A 9 5.61 12.04 -6.62
N SER A 10 5.60 10.75 -6.95
CA SER A 10 4.38 9.96 -7.08
C SER A 10 3.63 9.89 -5.75
N ALA A 11 4.32 9.54 -4.65
CA ALA A 11 3.75 9.46 -3.32
C ALA A 11 3.13 10.80 -2.89
N ARG A 12 3.82 11.93 -3.11
CA ARG A 12 3.25 13.26 -2.86
C ARG A 12 2.00 13.54 -3.69
N GLY A 13 1.96 13.07 -4.94
CA GLY A 13 0.76 13.13 -5.79
C GLY A 13 -0.42 12.36 -5.20
N ILE A 14 -0.17 11.14 -4.69
CA ILE A 14 -1.18 10.30 -4.03
C ILE A 14 -1.71 11.00 -2.76
N ILE A 15 -0.84 11.54 -1.92
CA ILE A 15 -1.25 12.31 -0.74
C ILE A 15 -2.05 13.55 -1.12
N GLY A 16 -1.67 14.25 -2.21
CA GLY A 16 -2.44 15.36 -2.76
C GLY A 16 -3.86 14.94 -3.17
N LEU A 17 -4.00 13.78 -3.81
CA LEU A 17 -5.29 13.22 -4.19
C LEU A 17 -6.15 12.88 -2.96
N TRP A 18 -5.56 12.32 -1.90
CA TRP A 18 -6.25 12.06 -0.63
C TRP A 18 -6.73 13.36 0.04
N SER A 19 -5.91 14.41 0.01
CA SER A 19 -6.31 15.74 0.47
C SER A 19 -7.52 16.28 -0.30
N GLU A 20 -7.56 16.10 -1.63
CA GLU A 20 -8.72 16.51 -2.42
C GLU A 20 -9.95 15.64 -2.15
N ALA A 21 -9.78 14.36 -1.81
CA ALA A 21 -10.86 13.46 -1.40
C ALA A 21 -11.57 13.92 -0.12
N MET A 22 -10.84 14.59 0.78
CA MET A 22 -11.43 15.18 1.98
C MET A 22 -12.39 16.34 1.65
N LYS A 23 -12.19 17.00 0.51
CA LYS A 23 -12.97 18.17 0.08
C LYS A 23 -14.06 17.82 -0.93
N ARG A 24 -13.86 16.80 -1.77
CA ARG A 24 -14.71 16.49 -2.92
C ARG A 24 -15.27 15.07 -2.86
N GLN A 25 -16.60 14.96 -2.79
CA GLN A 25 -17.29 13.67 -2.62
C GLN A 25 -17.05 12.69 -3.78
N ASN A 26 -16.98 13.18 -5.02
CA ASN A 26 -16.72 12.33 -6.19
C ASN A 26 -15.32 11.70 -6.15
N ILE A 27 -14.31 12.46 -5.72
CA ILE A 27 -12.93 11.95 -5.56
C ILE A 27 -12.88 10.96 -4.39
N ARG A 28 -13.57 11.24 -3.29
CA ARG A 28 -13.71 10.31 -2.17
C ARG A 28 -14.30 8.97 -2.60
N ASN A 29 -15.41 9.01 -3.34
CA ASN A 29 -16.06 7.80 -3.83
C ASN A 29 -15.12 7.00 -4.74
N LEU A 30 -14.38 7.68 -5.63
CA LEU A 30 -13.39 7.02 -6.49
C LEU A 30 -12.30 6.29 -5.68
N ILE A 31 -11.73 6.95 -4.66
CA ILE A 31 -10.72 6.33 -3.79
C ILE A 31 -11.31 5.17 -2.99
N CYS A 32 -12.51 5.31 -2.44
CA CYS A 32 -13.18 4.23 -1.72
C CYS A 32 -13.42 3.01 -2.63
N SER A 33 -13.91 3.22 -3.86
CA SER A 33 -14.09 2.15 -4.84
C SER A 33 -12.77 1.47 -5.20
N HIS A 34 -11.69 2.25 -5.36
CA HIS A 34 -10.37 1.69 -5.60
C HIS A 34 -9.87 0.86 -4.41
N HIS A 35 -10.08 1.33 -3.18
CA HIS A 35 -9.71 0.60 -1.97
C HIS A 35 -10.48 -0.72 -1.84
N VAL A 36 -11.78 -0.74 -2.15
CA VAL A 36 -12.59 -1.97 -2.18
C VAL A 36 -12.03 -2.96 -3.19
N LEU A 37 -11.75 -2.51 -4.43
CA LEU A 37 -11.19 -3.36 -5.47
C LEU A 37 -9.82 -3.95 -5.09
N MET A 38 -8.95 -3.15 -4.47
CA MET A 38 -7.64 -3.60 -3.99
C MET A 38 -7.79 -4.68 -2.92
N ARG A 39 -8.72 -4.48 -1.98
CA ARG A 39 -8.98 -5.43 -0.90
C ARG A 39 -9.51 -6.76 -1.43
N GLU A 40 -10.48 -6.72 -2.35
CA GLU A 40 -11.04 -7.91 -3.00
C GLU A 40 -9.98 -8.70 -3.79
N ASN A 41 -9.11 -8.01 -4.54
CA ASN A 41 -8.05 -8.66 -5.29
C ASN A 41 -7.02 -9.32 -4.36
N LEU A 42 -6.58 -8.63 -3.32
CA LEU A 42 -5.62 -9.17 -2.35
C LEU A 42 -6.21 -10.33 -1.56
N SER A 43 -7.46 -10.21 -1.11
CA SER A 43 -8.12 -11.30 -0.37
C SER A 43 -8.31 -12.53 -1.24
N ARG A 44 -8.58 -12.37 -2.55
CA ARG A 44 -8.59 -13.48 -3.51
C ARG A 44 -7.22 -14.18 -3.58
N PHE A 45 -6.12 -13.44 -3.71
CA PHE A 45 -4.79 -14.04 -3.73
C PHE A 45 -4.46 -14.79 -2.45
N ILE A 46 -4.87 -14.26 -1.29
CA ILE A 46 -4.66 -14.93 0.00
C ILE A 46 -5.47 -16.23 0.06
N ARG A 47 -6.72 -16.24 -0.41
CA ARG A 47 -7.54 -17.47 -0.51
C ARG A 47 -6.86 -18.51 -1.40
N GLU A 48 -6.38 -18.11 -2.58
CA GLU A 48 -5.66 -19.02 -3.49
C GLU A 48 -4.39 -19.59 -2.84
N GLY A 49 -3.66 -18.78 -2.07
CA GLY A 49 -2.48 -19.24 -1.33
C GLY A 49 -2.83 -20.23 -0.21
N ILE A 50 -3.95 -20.02 0.49
CA ILE A 50 -4.47 -20.96 1.49
C ILE A 50 -4.86 -22.29 0.83
N GLU A 51 -5.58 -22.25 -0.29
CA GLU A 51 -6.01 -23.44 -1.04
C GLU A 51 -4.81 -24.28 -1.54
N LYS A 52 -3.71 -23.63 -1.90
CA LYS A 52 -2.45 -24.27 -2.32
C LYS A 52 -1.57 -24.74 -1.15
N GLY A 53 -1.92 -24.39 0.09
CA GLY A 53 -1.11 -24.66 1.28
C GLY A 53 0.15 -23.78 1.40
N GLU A 54 0.22 -22.68 0.65
CA GLU A 54 1.31 -21.69 0.70
C GLU A 54 1.15 -20.72 1.88
N ILE A 55 -0.09 -20.52 2.33
CA ILE A 55 -0.47 -19.63 3.44
C ILE A 55 -1.22 -20.45 4.50
N GLN A 56 -1.02 -20.12 5.77
CA GLN A 56 -1.73 -20.75 6.88
C GLN A 56 -3.25 -20.52 6.79
N SER A 57 -4.03 -21.58 6.99
CA SER A 57 -5.49 -21.58 6.76
C SER A 57 -6.31 -20.93 7.88
N ASP A 58 -5.69 -20.59 9.01
CA ASP A 58 -6.33 -19.92 10.14
C ASP A 58 -6.35 -18.39 10.00
N LEU A 59 -5.76 -17.85 8.93
CA LEU A 59 -5.79 -16.43 8.62
C LEU A 59 -7.10 -16.02 7.93
N ASP A 60 -7.68 -14.90 8.37
CA ASP A 60 -8.77 -14.25 7.64
C ASP A 60 -8.22 -13.47 6.42
N PRO A 61 -8.54 -13.88 5.18
CA PRO A 61 -8.03 -13.24 3.97
C PRO A 61 -8.39 -11.75 3.87
N GLU A 62 -9.55 -11.36 4.38
CA GLU A 62 -10.01 -9.97 4.33
C GLU A 62 -9.25 -9.10 5.32
N ALA A 63 -8.97 -9.63 6.51
CA ALA A 63 -8.18 -8.93 7.52
C ALA A 63 -6.73 -8.76 7.05
N VAL A 64 -6.14 -9.81 6.49
CA VAL A 64 -4.77 -9.79 5.97
C VAL A 64 -4.66 -8.83 4.78
N ALA A 65 -5.60 -8.84 3.85
CA ALA A 65 -5.65 -7.88 2.74
C ALA A 65 -5.70 -6.43 3.25
N GLY A 66 -6.56 -6.15 4.23
CA GLY A 66 -6.65 -4.82 4.86
C GLY A 66 -5.34 -4.40 5.53
N PHE A 67 -4.67 -5.32 6.22
CA PHE A 67 -3.38 -5.08 6.85
C PHE A 67 -2.29 -4.73 5.83
N PHE A 68 -2.21 -5.46 4.72
CA PHE A 68 -1.26 -5.16 3.65
C PHE A 68 -1.50 -3.79 3.02
N ILE A 69 -2.76 -3.43 2.73
CA ILE A 69 -3.10 -2.11 2.20
C ILE A 69 -2.66 -1.01 3.17
N ALA A 70 -2.93 -1.18 4.48
CA ALA A 70 -2.54 -0.21 5.49
C ALA A 70 -1.02 -0.01 5.57
N ILE A 71 -0.22 -1.09 5.48
CA ILE A 71 1.24 -1.01 5.43
C ILE A 71 1.68 -0.19 4.21
N LEU A 72 1.17 -0.52 3.02
CA LEU A 72 1.55 0.16 1.79
C LEU A 72 1.20 1.65 1.83
N SER A 73 -0.01 2.00 2.29
CA SER A 73 -0.41 3.40 2.47
C SER A 73 0.46 4.12 3.51
N GLY A 74 0.84 3.45 4.60
CA GLY A 74 1.76 4.00 5.59
C GLY A 74 3.15 4.30 5.00
N LEU A 75 3.68 3.39 4.17
CA LEU A 75 4.94 3.58 3.46
C LEU A 75 4.87 4.73 2.45
N GLU A 76 3.75 4.90 1.75
CA GLU A 76 3.53 6.03 0.84
C GLU A 76 3.56 7.37 1.58
N VAL A 77 2.92 7.46 2.75
CA VAL A 77 2.95 8.65 3.61
C VAL A 77 4.38 8.94 4.07
N GLN A 78 5.10 7.92 4.55
CA GLN A 78 6.49 8.07 5.00
C GLN A 78 7.40 8.54 3.85
N LEU A 79 7.28 7.94 2.67
CA LEU A 79 8.06 8.33 1.49
C LEU A 79 7.73 9.76 1.03
N ALA A 80 6.48 10.20 1.16
CA ALA A 80 6.06 11.54 0.75
C ALA A 80 6.57 12.63 1.70
N LEU A 81 6.58 12.36 3.01
CA LEU A 81 6.74 13.36 4.07
C LEU A 81 8.06 13.29 4.85
N ILE A 82 8.74 12.15 4.87
CA ILE A 82 9.99 11.97 5.63
C ILE A 82 11.19 12.13 4.70
N ASP A 83 11.94 13.21 4.88
CA ASP A 83 13.22 13.39 4.19
C ASP A 83 14.24 12.35 4.66
N GLY A 84 14.98 11.74 3.72
CA GLY A 84 15.95 10.70 4.01
C GLY A 84 15.38 9.29 4.23
N PHE A 85 14.06 9.08 4.11
CA PHE A 85 13.44 7.75 4.19
C PHE A 85 14.01 6.76 3.14
N ASP A 86 14.44 7.30 2.00
CA ASP A 86 15.17 6.58 0.95
C ASP A 86 16.44 5.89 1.45
N LYS A 87 17.11 6.47 2.45
CA LYS A 87 18.30 5.88 3.08
C LYS A 87 17.93 4.72 4.01
N LEU A 88 16.76 4.77 4.65
CA LEU A 88 16.23 3.69 5.49
C LEU A 88 15.87 2.44 4.66
N LEU A 89 15.24 2.62 3.50
CA LEU A 89 14.95 1.54 2.55
C LEU A 89 16.22 0.82 2.07
N LEU A 90 17.31 1.57 1.84
CA LEU A 90 18.62 1.00 1.48
C LEU A 90 19.29 0.25 2.64
N VAL A 91 19.10 0.69 3.88
CA VAL A 91 19.61 0.00 5.08
C VAL A 91 18.90 -1.34 5.30
N TYR A 92 17.58 -1.43 5.09
CA TYR A 92 16.88 -2.71 5.15
C TYR A 92 17.31 -3.68 4.04
N HIS A 93 17.62 -3.17 2.84
CA HIS A 93 18.08 -3.98 1.72
C HIS A 93 19.52 -4.51 1.88
N SER A 94 20.30 -3.93 2.80
CA SER A 94 21.67 -4.36 3.13
C SER A 94 21.76 -5.21 4.41
N LEU A 95 20.66 -5.35 5.15
CA LEU A 95 20.54 -6.25 6.31
C LEU A 95 19.93 -7.62 5.96
N ILE A 96 19.48 -7.81 4.72
CA ILE A 96 18.84 -9.05 4.23
C ILE A 96 19.72 -9.79 3.19
N ILE A 97 20.97 -9.33 2.96
CA ILE A 97 21.98 -10.03 2.14
C ILE A 97 23.17 -10.41 3.00
#